data_AF-A0A973TSE2-F1
#
_entry.id   AF-A0A973TSE2-F1
#
_cell.length_a   1.000
_cell.length_b   1.000
_cell.length_c   1.000
_cell.angle_alpha   90.00
_cell.angle_beta   90.00
_cell.angle_gamma   90.00
#
_symmetry.space_group_name_H-M   'P 1'
#
loop_
_entity.id
_entity.type
_entity.pdbx_description
1 polymer ?
#
loop_
_entity_poly.entity_id
_entity_poly.type
_entity_poly.pdbx_seq_one_letter_code
_entity_poly.pdbx_strand_id
1 'polypeptide(L)'
;MSDEVRDMIRSALADEPALGLEFEHVVRDGRKRRARRRFGVLTAAAAGVVVVIAVAMSGTFTTTSAPPAGVLSTSPTTSVTSSAAPAPGCVVDRMAGGYTDLPRGSATPEELAESGRLTEAFRQFALPLPAGVQATPLQLCAVDGSWGGTFRLTGERSVFVYVRPLGGQPPGECVRFTPETQCSITALPDGSTARVTVESGAGVTMVSADVWRADGTYVSVMETGGMGSTTRVLDDGGLIAIAAAPQLRVQWTGRPVPAAPSDRRAGELDPVLAGALPPGLKVEPTREGESLRFRVRQGGYRAIADLADAAGRGWLMVDVEKPGGGEVDCGGRPTCRVVDLSGGRTAALETTSDGGLVRLSLTAKAADGSWIRVQTSNAADDGTGSGAPTRPTAPLAEADLVRIAELPDLHW
;
A
#
# COMPACT_ATOMS: atom_id res chain seq x y z
N MET A 1 -17.03 17.34 -32.88
CA MET A 1 -16.77 18.29 -31.76
C MET A 1 -17.09 19.66 -32.33
N SER A 2 -18.16 20.31 -31.86
CA SER A 2 -18.68 21.55 -32.47
C SER A 2 -17.78 22.75 -32.14
N ASP A 3 -17.76 23.74 -33.02
CA ASP A 3 -16.94 24.95 -32.87
C ASP A 3 -17.32 25.76 -31.60
N GLU A 4 -18.56 25.63 -31.13
CA GLU A 4 -19.04 26.16 -29.83
C GLU A 4 -18.23 25.67 -28.63
N VAL A 5 -17.85 24.39 -28.60
CA VAL A 5 -17.07 23.84 -27.47
C VAL A 5 -15.65 24.40 -27.50
N ARG A 6 -15.08 24.63 -28.69
CA ARG A 6 -13.75 25.24 -28.84
C ARG A 6 -13.75 26.69 -28.40
N ASP A 7 -14.76 27.46 -28.75
CA ASP A 7 -14.82 28.88 -28.38
C ASP A 7 -15.12 29.06 -26.89
N MET A 8 -15.92 28.18 -26.28
CA MET A 8 -16.15 28.21 -24.84
C MET A 8 -14.88 27.87 -24.04
N ILE A 9 -14.08 26.88 -24.49
CA ILE A 9 -12.78 26.57 -23.86
C ILE A 9 -11.78 27.70 -24.06
N ARG A 10 -11.75 28.33 -25.25
CA ARG A 10 -10.81 29.42 -25.54
C ARG A 10 -11.15 30.68 -24.73
N SER A 11 -12.44 30.94 -24.50
CA SER A 11 -12.92 32.01 -23.62
C SER A 11 -12.59 31.75 -22.15
N ALA A 12 -12.80 30.52 -21.68
CA ALA A 12 -12.52 30.15 -20.29
C ALA A 12 -11.03 30.23 -19.90
N LEU A 13 -10.13 30.07 -20.87
CA LEU A 13 -8.67 30.09 -20.67
C LEU A 13 -8.01 31.43 -21.04
N ALA A 14 -8.80 32.44 -21.46
CA ALA A 14 -8.26 33.72 -21.93
C ALA A 14 -7.62 34.56 -20.80
N ASP A 15 -8.09 34.38 -19.57
CA ASP A 15 -7.65 35.13 -18.39
C ASP A 15 -6.66 34.35 -17.49
N GLU A 16 -6.28 33.13 -17.88
CA GLU A 16 -5.27 32.38 -17.13
C GLU A 16 -3.88 32.95 -17.42
N PRO A 17 -3.11 33.35 -16.38
CA PRO A 17 -1.72 33.73 -16.58
C PRO A 17 -0.98 32.53 -17.16
N ALA A 18 -0.19 32.74 -18.22
CA ALA A 18 0.56 31.68 -18.87
C ALA A 18 1.33 30.87 -17.82
N LEU A 19 0.79 29.70 -17.44
CA LEU A 19 1.44 28.80 -16.53
C LEU A 19 2.73 28.40 -17.25
N GLY A 20 3.87 28.92 -16.79
CA GLY A 20 5.21 28.61 -17.29
C GLY A 20 5.62 27.13 -17.10
N LEU A 21 4.62 26.25 -16.93
CA LEU A 21 4.74 24.82 -17.00
C LEU A 21 4.95 24.45 -18.47
N GLU A 22 6.20 24.51 -18.90
CA GLU A 22 6.63 23.85 -20.12
C GLU A 22 6.24 22.37 -20.03
N PHE A 23 5.17 21.98 -20.71
CA PHE A 23 4.66 20.61 -20.76
C PHE A 23 5.78 19.61 -21.11
N GLU A 24 6.64 20.00 -22.05
CA GLU A 24 7.88 19.32 -22.43
C GLU A 24 8.80 19.04 -21.22
N HIS A 25 8.94 20.01 -20.32
CA HIS A 25 9.78 19.91 -19.12
C HIS A 25 9.20 18.94 -18.10
N VAL A 26 7.88 19.00 -17.88
CA VAL A 26 7.16 18.08 -16.98
C VAL A 26 7.22 16.65 -17.51
N VAL A 27 7.01 16.46 -18.81
CA VAL A 27 7.10 15.13 -19.46
C VAL A 27 8.54 14.60 -19.40
N ARG A 28 9.54 15.46 -19.63
CA ARG A 28 10.95 15.10 -19.52
C ARG A 28 11.35 14.71 -18.11
N ASP A 29 10.90 15.45 -17.10
CA ASP A 29 11.14 15.11 -15.69
C ASP A 29 10.43 13.84 -15.26
N GLY A 30 9.20 13.62 -15.74
CA GLY A 30 8.47 12.36 -15.58
C GLY A 30 9.24 11.18 -16.19
N ARG A 31 9.74 11.32 -17.42
CA ARG A 31 10.57 10.30 -18.09
C ARG A 31 11.89 10.07 -17.35
N LYS A 32 12.55 11.13 -16.87
CA LYS A 32 13.82 11.06 -16.12
C LYS A 32 13.64 10.36 -14.76
N ARG A 33 12.56 10.66 -14.03
CA ARG A 33 12.19 9.93 -12.80
C ARG A 33 11.87 8.46 -13.07
N ARG A 34 11.14 8.16 -14.16
CA ARG A 34 10.84 6.78 -14.57
C ARG A 34 12.10 5.99 -14.96
N ALA A 35 13.04 6.62 -15.66
CA ALA A 35 14.32 6.00 -16.01
C ALA A 35 15.18 5.71 -14.77
N ARG A 36 15.26 6.66 -13.82
CA ARG A 36 15.97 6.45 -12.54
C ARG A 36 15.40 5.28 -11.74
N ARG A 37 14.07 5.12 -11.72
CA ARG A 37 13.40 3.95 -11.10
C ARG A 37 13.73 2.64 -11.81
N ARG A 38 13.93 2.64 -13.13
CA ARG A 38 14.31 1.44 -13.91
C ARG A 38 15.78 1.04 -13.69
N PHE A 39 16.69 1.99 -13.50
CA PHE A 39 18.10 1.69 -13.26
C PHE A 39 18.42 1.28 -11.82
N GLY A 40 17.64 1.73 -10.83
CA GLY A 40 17.82 1.32 -9.43
C GLY A 40 17.52 -0.16 -9.14
N VAL A 41 16.79 -0.84 -10.04
CA VAL A 41 16.47 -2.28 -9.92
C VAL A 41 17.59 -3.17 -10.49
N LEU A 42 18.52 -2.61 -11.28
CA LEU A 42 19.49 -3.39 -12.05
C LEU A 42 20.85 -3.64 -11.36
N THR A 43 21.14 -3.03 -10.20
CA THR A 43 22.44 -3.20 -9.52
C THR A 43 22.47 -4.29 -8.45
N ALA A 44 21.33 -4.90 -8.07
CA ALA A 44 21.29 -5.89 -6.99
C ALA A 44 21.39 -7.36 -7.44
N ALA A 45 21.38 -7.65 -8.75
CA ALA A 45 21.27 -9.03 -9.27
C ALA A 45 22.41 -9.47 -10.19
N ALA A 46 23.60 -8.88 -10.08
CA ALA A 46 24.76 -9.26 -10.88
C ALA A 46 26.00 -9.56 -10.02
N ALA A 47 25.96 -10.67 -9.28
CA ALA A 47 27.17 -11.36 -8.84
C ALA A 47 26.88 -12.86 -8.70
N GLY A 48 27.39 -13.66 -9.65
CA GLY A 48 27.43 -15.12 -9.50
C GLY A 48 26.98 -15.92 -10.72
N VAL A 49 27.60 -15.72 -11.89
CA VAL A 49 27.56 -16.71 -12.97
C VAL A 49 28.80 -17.59 -12.86
N VAL A 50 28.63 -18.83 -12.39
CA VAL A 50 29.60 -19.90 -12.58
C VAL A 50 29.05 -20.82 -13.67
N VAL A 51 29.75 -20.83 -14.79
CA VAL A 51 29.52 -21.69 -15.94
C VAL A 51 29.94 -23.12 -15.58
N VAL A 52 29.02 -24.09 -15.70
CA VAL A 52 29.37 -25.51 -15.81
C VAL A 52 28.79 -26.05 -17.12
N ILE A 53 29.70 -26.52 -17.97
CA ILE A 53 29.46 -27.16 -19.26
C ILE A 53 29.45 -28.69 -19.07
N ALA A 54 28.72 -29.37 -19.97
CA ALA A 54 28.77 -30.79 -20.34
C ALA A 54 27.73 -31.70 -19.62
N VAL A 55 27.07 -32.69 -20.23
CA VAL A 55 27.36 -33.54 -21.41
C VAL A 55 26.03 -33.98 -22.05
N ALA A 56 26.04 -34.14 -23.38
CA ALA A 56 25.00 -34.76 -24.18
C ALA A 56 24.95 -36.29 -24.04
N MET A 57 23.76 -36.88 -23.95
CA MET A 57 23.53 -38.31 -24.22
C MET A 57 22.33 -38.47 -25.14
N SER A 58 22.62 -39.02 -26.31
CA SER A 58 21.69 -39.46 -27.34
C SER A 58 20.94 -40.72 -26.91
N GLY A 59 19.65 -40.83 -27.26
CA GLY A 59 18.88 -42.06 -27.07
C GLY A 59 17.68 -42.12 -28.01
N THR A 60 17.77 -42.99 -29.02
CA THR A 60 16.76 -43.27 -30.05
C THR A 60 15.75 -44.34 -29.64
N PHE A 61 14.48 -44.11 -30.04
CA PHE A 61 13.32 -44.98 -30.33
C PHE A 61 13.16 -46.37 -29.67
N THR A 62 11.95 -46.60 -29.11
CA THR A 62 11.08 -47.75 -29.48
C THR A 62 9.60 -47.46 -29.18
N THR A 63 8.75 -47.65 -30.19
CA THR A 63 7.30 -47.86 -30.08
C THR A 63 7.02 -49.30 -29.66
N THR A 64 6.17 -49.54 -28.65
CA THR A 64 5.58 -50.88 -28.43
C THR A 64 4.19 -50.78 -27.80
N SER A 65 3.36 -51.71 -28.25
CA SER A 65 1.91 -51.88 -28.18
C SER A 65 1.29 -52.06 -26.79
N ALA A 66 0.05 -51.58 -26.67
CA ALA A 66 -0.93 -52.03 -25.67
C ALA A 66 -1.27 -53.54 -25.80
N PRO A 67 -1.64 -54.20 -24.69
CA PRO A 67 -2.94 -54.89 -24.65
C PRO A 67 -3.60 -54.77 -23.24
N PRO A 68 -4.67 -55.51 -22.89
CA PRO A 68 -6.01 -54.98 -22.69
C PRO A 68 -6.47 -54.97 -21.21
N ALA A 69 -7.69 -54.45 -21.02
CA ALA A 69 -8.41 -54.32 -19.75
C ALA A 69 -8.35 -55.57 -18.84
N GLY A 70 -7.97 -55.34 -17.58
CA GLY A 70 -8.08 -56.27 -16.46
C GLY A 70 -8.96 -55.68 -15.36
N VAL A 71 -9.87 -56.50 -14.87
CA VAL A 71 -11.01 -56.18 -14.00
C VAL A 71 -10.62 -56.30 -12.51
N LEU A 72 -11.06 -55.33 -11.70
CA LEU A 72 -11.34 -55.31 -10.25
C LEU A 72 -10.38 -56.00 -9.25
N SER A 73 -9.75 -55.18 -8.39
CA SER A 73 -9.57 -55.53 -6.96
C SER A 73 -9.38 -54.25 -6.12
N THR A 74 -10.46 -53.78 -5.51
CA THR A 74 -10.44 -52.70 -4.51
C THR A 74 -10.19 -53.30 -3.14
N SER A 75 -8.93 -53.29 -2.69
CA SER A 75 -8.60 -53.42 -1.27
C SER A 75 -8.54 -52.02 -0.65
N PRO A 76 -9.15 -51.78 0.53
CA PRO A 76 -9.08 -50.48 1.18
C PRO A 76 -7.68 -50.28 1.77
N THR A 77 -6.87 -49.47 1.09
CA THR A 77 -5.61 -48.96 1.66
C THR A 77 -5.97 -47.90 2.68
N THR A 78 -5.84 -48.23 3.98
CA THR A 78 -5.78 -47.27 5.07
C THR A 78 -4.59 -46.33 4.84
N SER A 79 -4.86 -45.15 4.30
CA SER A 79 -3.91 -44.05 4.20
C SER A 79 -3.63 -43.51 5.60
N VAL A 80 -2.46 -43.84 6.12
CA VAL A 80 -1.91 -43.22 7.34
C VAL A 80 -1.65 -41.75 7.01
N THR A 81 -2.49 -40.85 7.51
CA THR A 81 -2.26 -39.41 7.41
C THR A 81 -1.09 -39.05 8.30
N SER A 82 0.11 -39.02 7.71
CA SER A 82 1.29 -38.48 8.39
C SER A 82 1.06 -36.98 8.59
N SER A 83 0.78 -36.58 9.83
CA SER A 83 0.64 -35.19 10.23
C SER A 83 2.03 -34.54 10.22
N ALA A 84 2.44 -34.04 9.06
CA ALA A 84 3.62 -33.20 8.96
C ALA A 84 3.38 -31.93 9.78
N ALA A 85 4.35 -31.54 10.61
CA ALA A 85 4.28 -30.28 11.35
C ALA A 85 4.08 -29.12 10.36
N PRO A 86 3.22 -28.15 10.68
CA PRO A 86 2.95 -27.02 9.79
C PRO A 86 4.26 -26.28 9.49
N ALA A 87 4.47 -25.95 8.22
CA ALA A 87 5.66 -25.23 7.79
C ALA A 87 5.75 -23.89 8.55
N PRO A 88 6.95 -23.48 9.00
CA PRO A 88 7.12 -22.17 9.63
C PRO A 88 6.68 -21.08 8.65
N GLY A 89 5.82 -20.17 9.12
CA GLY A 89 5.43 -18.99 8.34
C GLY A 89 6.61 -18.08 8.03
N CYS A 90 6.40 -17.14 7.12
CA CYS A 90 7.41 -16.17 6.73
C CYS A 90 6.91 -14.74 6.81
N VAL A 91 7.85 -13.80 6.84
CA VAL A 91 7.63 -12.36 6.74
C VAL A 91 8.34 -11.87 5.49
N VAL A 92 7.72 -10.98 4.72
CA VAL A 92 8.38 -10.39 3.55
C VAL A 92 9.51 -9.46 4.00
N ASP A 93 10.72 -9.70 3.51
CA ASP A 93 11.85 -8.79 3.70
C ASP A 93 11.62 -7.46 2.95
N ARG A 94 12.07 -6.37 3.56
CA ARG A 94 12.02 -5.01 3.02
C ARG A 94 12.54 -5.02 1.56
N MET A 95 11.68 -4.71 0.59
CA MET A 95 11.95 -4.43 -0.85
C MET A 95 11.29 -5.32 -1.93
N ALA A 96 10.17 -6.01 -1.66
CA ALA A 96 9.31 -6.51 -2.74
C ALA A 96 8.12 -5.57 -2.99
N GLY A 97 8.28 -4.51 -3.80
CA GLY A 97 7.10 -3.83 -4.39
C GLY A 97 6.79 -2.35 -4.07
N GLY A 98 7.76 -1.53 -3.66
CA GLY A 98 7.62 -0.05 -3.83
C GLY A 98 6.94 0.75 -2.71
N TYR A 99 6.79 0.22 -1.49
CA TYR A 99 6.37 0.99 -0.31
C TYR A 99 7.54 1.10 0.68
N THR A 100 8.16 2.28 0.82
CA THR A 100 9.43 2.47 1.56
C THR A 100 9.29 2.73 3.06
N ASP A 101 8.06 2.92 3.55
CA ASP A 101 7.82 3.58 4.84
C ASP A 101 7.24 2.66 5.92
N LEU A 102 7.19 1.34 5.71
CA LEU A 102 6.76 0.40 6.74
C LEU A 102 7.95 -0.07 7.61
N PRO A 103 7.86 0.00 8.95
CA PRO A 103 8.88 -0.56 9.85
C PRO A 103 9.01 -2.07 9.62
N ARG A 104 10.14 -2.66 10.06
CA ARG A 104 10.34 -4.12 10.07
C ARG A 104 9.05 -4.79 10.54
N GLY A 105 8.42 -5.59 9.69
CA GLY A 105 7.21 -6.29 10.07
C GLY A 105 7.55 -7.30 11.16
N SER A 106 7.38 -6.97 12.43
CA SER A 106 7.23 -7.99 13.45
C SER A 106 5.85 -8.62 13.20
N ALA A 107 5.80 -9.70 12.42
CA ALA A 107 4.58 -10.49 12.32
C ALA A 107 4.31 -11.12 13.68
N THR A 108 3.07 -11.06 14.15
CA THR A 108 2.70 -11.76 15.38
C THR A 108 2.80 -13.28 15.16
N PRO A 109 2.94 -14.10 16.23
CA PRO A 109 2.91 -15.55 16.10
C PRO A 109 1.67 -16.07 15.35
N GLU A 110 0.53 -15.39 15.51
CA GLU A 110 -0.72 -15.71 14.80
C GLU A 110 -0.64 -15.37 13.30
N GLU A 111 -0.04 -14.25 12.92
CA GLU A 111 0.18 -13.89 11.52
C GLU A 111 1.14 -14.87 10.82
N LEU A 112 2.17 -15.33 11.54
CA LEU A 112 3.10 -16.37 11.06
C LEU A 112 2.42 -17.73 10.94
N ALA A 113 1.61 -18.12 11.92
CA ALA A 113 0.84 -19.36 11.84
C ALA A 113 -0.13 -19.32 10.63
N GLU A 114 -0.77 -18.18 10.41
CA GLU A 114 -1.67 -17.99 9.27
C GLU A 114 -0.92 -17.98 7.93
N SER A 115 0.28 -17.41 7.88
CA SER A 115 1.18 -17.48 6.71
C SER A 115 1.52 -18.94 6.35
N GLY A 116 1.89 -19.75 7.36
CA GLY A 116 2.16 -21.18 7.16
C GLY A 116 0.95 -21.94 6.67
N ARG A 117 -0.23 -21.68 7.26
CA ARG A 117 -1.50 -22.29 6.86
C ARG A 117 -1.90 -21.94 5.43
N LEU A 118 -1.87 -20.66 5.06
CA LEU A 118 -2.21 -20.19 3.71
C LEU A 118 -1.25 -20.77 2.65
N THR A 119 0.05 -20.85 2.96
CA THR A 119 1.05 -21.45 2.08
C THR A 119 0.76 -22.94 1.82
N GLU A 120 0.47 -23.70 2.87
CA GLU A 120 0.14 -25.12 2.73
C GLU A 120 -1.20 -25.33 2.02
N ALA A 121 -2.20 -24.50 2.32
CA ALA A 121 -3.51 -24.56 1.67
C ALA A 121 -3.41 -24.25 0.17
N PHE A 122 -2.57 -23.29 -0.22
CA PHE A 122 -2.34 -22.99 -1.64
C PHE A 122 -1.56 -24.09 -2.36
N ARG A 123 -0.61 -24.75 -1.68
CA ARG A 123 0.12 -25.91 -2.26
C ARG A 123 -0.81 -27.05 -2.67
N GLN A 124 -1.91 -27.22 -1.95
CA GLN A 124 -2.93 -28.25 -2.23
C GLN A 124 -3.92 -27.83 -3.32
N PHE A 125 -3.89 -26.56 -3.76
CA PHE A 125 -4.76 -26.06 -4.81
C PHE A 125 -4.23 -26.44 -6.20
N ALA A 126 -5.05 -27.14 -6.98
CA ALA A 126 -4.76 -27.44 -8.37
C ALA A 126 -4.91 -26.17 -9.22
N LEU A 127 -3.79 -25.51 -9.53
CA LEU A 127 -3.78 -24.30 -10.36
C LEU A 127 -4.37 -24.58 -11.74
N PRO A 128 -5.22 -23.68 -12.29
CA PRO A 128 -5.82 -23.81 -13.62
C PRO A 128 -4.79 -23.47 -14.71
N LEU A 129 -3.68 -24.20 -14.77
CA LEU A 129 -2.59 -23.95 -15.71
C LEU A 129 -2.90 -24.59 -17.08
N PRO A 130 -2.60 -23.91 -18.19
CA PRO A 130 -2.62 -24.52 -19.51
C PRO A 130 -1.65 -25.72 -19.61
N ALA A 131 -1.91 -26.64 -20.53
CA ALA A 131 -1.05 -27.80 -20.75
C ALA A 131 0.42 -27.38 -21.04
N GLY A 132 1.37 -28.01 -20.36
CA GLY A 132 2.80 -27.72 -20.49
C GLY A 132 3.31 -26.52 -19.68
N VAL A 133 2.42 -25.79 -19.00
CA VAL A 133 2.80 -24.73 -18.06
C VAL A 133 3.02 -25.32 -16.67
N GLN A 134 4.13 -24.96 -16.04
CA GLN A 134 4.45 -25.30 -14.66
C GLN A 134 4.50 -24.03 -13.83
N ALA A 135 4.21 -24.16 -12.54
CA ALA A 135 4.33 -23.09 -11.56
C ALA A 135 5.36 -23.47 -10.49
N THR A 136 6.18 -22.51 -10.08
CA THR A 136 6.97 -22.68 -8.84
C THR A 136 6.03 -22.68 -7.63
N PRO A 137 6.42 -23.30 -6.50
CA PRO A 137 5.66 -23.17 -5.26
C PRO A 137 5.48 -21.70 -4.87
N LEU A 138 4.26 -21.33 -4.45
CA LEU A 138 3.98 -20.03 -3.84
C LEU A 138 4.23 -20.12 -2.33
N GLN A 139 4.86 -19.09 -1.78
CA GLN A 139 4.97 -18.88 -0.35
C GLN A 139 4.27 -17.56 0.00
N LEU A 140 3.26 -17.62 0.88
CA LEU A 140 2.47 -16.46 1.31
C LEU A 140 3.01 -15.96 2.64
N CYS A 141 3.76 -14.87 2.60
CA CYS A 141 4.39 -14.26 3.77
C CYS A 141 3.54 -13.14 4.35
N ALA A 142 3.57 -12.99 5.68
CA ALA A 142 2.86 -11.93 6.38
C ALA A 142 3.40 -10.53 6.01
N VAL A 143 2.48 -9.58 5.83
CA VAL A 143 2.69 -8.17 5.49
C VAL A 143 1.61 -7.33 6.18
N ASP A 144 1.87 -6.76 7.36
CA ASP A 144 0.96 -5.81 8.07
C ASP A 144 -0.54 -6.22 8.05
N GLY A 145 -0.90 -7.35 8.68
CA GLY A 145 -2.28 -7.85 8.68
C GLY A 145 -2.79 -8.41 7.34
N SER A 146 -1.89 -8.66 6.39
CA SER A 146 -2.16 -9.29 5.08
C SER A 146 -1.09 -10.33 4.74
N TRP A 147 -1.29 -11.08 3.65
CA TRP A 147 -0.32 -12.07 3.18
C TRP A 147 -0.08 -11.93 1.69
N GLY A 148 1.19 -11.90 1.29
CA GLY A 148 1.60 -11.72 -0.09
C GLY A 148 2.67 -12.71 -0.50
N GLY A 149 2.69 -13.04 -1.79
CA GLY A 149 3.72 -13.88 -2.37
C GLY A 149 3.74 -13.83 -3.89
N THR A 150 4.81 -14.35 -4.47
CA THR A 150 4.97 -14.47 -5.92
C THR A 150 5.32 -15.91 -6.27
N PHE A 151 4.75 -16.41 -7.36
CA PHE A 151 5.22 -17.61 -8.02
C PHE A 151 5.49 -17.34 -9.50
N ARG A 152 6.38 -18.14 -10.10
CA ARG A 152 6.73 -18.04 -11.51
C ARG A 152 6.03 -19.10 -12.32
N LEU A 153 5.60 -18.74 -13.52
CA LEU A 153 5.11 -19.66 -14.54
C LEU A 153 6.22 -19.94 -15.57
N THR A 154 6.11 -21.02 -16.32
CA THR A 154 6.98 -21.29 -17.48
C THR A 154 7.13 -20.05 -18.38
N GLY A 155 8.38 -19.64 -18.64
CA GLY A 155 8.69 -18.48 -19.50
C GLY A 155 8.85 -17.14 -18.77
N GLU A 156 9.41 -17.14 -17.55
CA GLU A 156 9.76 -15.93 -16.76
C GLU A 156 8.58 -14.99 -16.41
N ARG A 157 7.35 -15.52 -16.41
CA ARG A 157 6.16 -14.78 -16.00
C ARG A 157 5.97 -14.88 -14.50
N SER A 158 5.56 -13.78 -13.88
CA SER A 158 5.33 -13.73 -12.43
C SER A 158 3.87 -13.47 -12.14
N VAL A 159 3.31 -14.29 -11.25
CA VAL A 159 1.99 -14.13 -10.66
C VAL A 159 2.15 -13.75 -9.20
N PHE A 160 1.55 -12.64 -8.83
CA PHE A 160 1.53 -12.11 -7.47
C PHE A 160 0.17 -12.45 -6.86
N VAL A 161 0.18 -12.96 -5.64
CA VAL A 161 -1.03 -13.25 -4.87
C VAL A 161 -0.97 -12.45 -3.59
N TYR A 162 -2.04 -11.73 -3.30
CA TYR A 162 -2.21 -10.90 -2.11
C TYR A 162 -3.55 -11.19 -1.45
N VAL A 163 -3.56 -11.38 -0.13
CA VAL A 163 -4.71 -11.84 0.65
C VAL A 163 -4.86 -10.97 1.91
N ARG A 164 -6.08 -10.55 2.25
CA ARG A 164 -6.36 -9.81 3.50
C ARG A 164 -7.71 -10.22 4.14
N PRO A 165 -7.83 -10.14 5.49
CA PRO A 165 -8.99 -10.62 6.27
C PRO A 165 -10.22 -9.70 6.20
N LEU A 166 -10.01 -8.44 5.84
CA LEU A 166 -11.07 -7.46 5.70
C LEU A 166 -11.08 -7.02 4.25
N GLY A 167 -11.96 -7.65 3.49
CA GLY A 167 -12.39 -7.12 2.23
C GLY A 167 -12.72 -5.67 2.45
N GLY A 168 -11.94 -4.78 1.82
CA GLY A 168 -12.33 -3.39 1.72
C GLY A 168 -13.74 -3.32 1.13
N GLN A 169 -14.32 -2.12 1.10
CA GLN A 169 -15.59 -1.91 0.42
C GLN A 169 -15.60 -2.68 -0.92
N PRO A 170 -16.64 -3.50 -1.21
CA PRO A 170 -16.79 -4.13 -2.52
C PRO A 170 -16.59 -3.05 -3.58
N PRO A 171 -16.03 -3.40 -4.75
CA PRO A 171 -15.49 -2.42 -5.65
C PRO A 171 -16.55 -1.36 -5.93
N GLY A 172 -16.15 -0.09 -5.83
CA GLY A 172 -16.85 0.95 -6.54
C GLY A 172 -16.82 0.67 -8.05
N GLU A 173 -17.41 1.56 -8.83
CA GLU A 173 -17.40 1.44 -10.29
C GLU A 173 -15.98 1.24 -10.84
N CYS A 174 -15.89 0.59 -12.01
CA CYS A 174 -14.63 0.41 -12.72
C CYS A 174 -13.92 1.76 -12.94
N VAL A 175 -12.83 1.99 -12.22
CA VAL A 175 -11.99 3.19 -12.40
C VAL A 175 -11.03 2.94 -13.56
N ARG A 176 -11.17 3.74 -14.63
CA ARG A 176 -10.24 3.69 -15.77
C ARG A 176 -9.10 4.68 -15.52
N PHE A 177 -7.90 4.16 -15.29
CA PHE A 177 -6.69 4.99 -15.11
C PHE A 177 -6.14 5.52 -16.43
N THR A 178 -6.33 4.76 -17.51
CA THR A 178 -6.04 5.18 -18.88
C THR A 178 -7.20 4.83 -19.81
N PRO A 179 -7.31 5.47 -20.99
CA PRO A 179 -8.32 5.13 -21.99
C PRO A 179 -8.29 3.66 -22.42
N GLU A 180 -7.11 3.02 -22.37
CA GLU A 180 -6.89 1.63 -22.75
C GLU A 180 -7.15 0.63 -21.61
N THR A 181 -7.37 1.13 -20.39
CA THR A 181 -7.67 0.28 -19.23
C THR A 181 -9.04 -0.37 -19.42
N GLN A 182 -9.06 -1.70 -19.49
CA GLN A 182 -10.30 -2.45 -19.49
C GLN A 182 -10.60 -2.91 -18.07
N CYS A 183 -11.86 -2.82 -17.66
CA CYS A 183 -12.30 -3.29 -16.36
C CYS A 183 -13.67 -3.95 -16.50
N SER A 184 -13.83 -5.09 -15.85
CA SER A 184 -15.09 -5.82 -15.74
C SER A 184 -15.34 -6.19 -14.28
N ILE A 185 -16.63 -6.21 -13.90
CA ILE A 185 -17.08 -6.66 -12.58
C ILE A 185 -18.05 -7.81 -12.82
N THR A 186 -17.93 -8.90 -12.06
CA THR A 186 -18.76 -10.10 -12.20
C THR A 186 -19.11 -10.66 -10.83
N ALA A 187 -20.39 -10.93 -10.61
CA ALA A 187 -20.84 -11.66 -9.43
C ALA A 187 -20.53 -13.16 -9.59
N LEU A 188 -19.98 -13.77 -8.54
CA LEU A 188 -19.64 -15.18 -8.50
C LEU A 188 -20.77 -16.00 -7.85
N PRO A 189 -20.89 -17.31 -8.13
CA PRO A 189 -21.98 -18.15 -7.61
C PRO A 189 -22.05 -18.25 -6.08
N ASP A 190 -20.95 -18.02 -5.38
CA ASP A 190 -20.83 -18.05 -3.92
C ASP A 190 -21.21 -16.72 -3.25
N GLY A 191 -21.69 -15.74 -4.02
CA GLY A 191 -22.02 -14.39 -3.55
C GLY A 191 -20.81 -13.45 -3.50
N SER A 192 -19.62 -13.92 -3.86
CA SER A 192 -18.43 -13.08 -4.00
C SER A 192 -18.56 -12.16 -5.22
N THR A 193 -17.77 -11.08 -5.25
CA THR A 193 -17.67 -10.18 -6.40
C THR A 193 -16.24 -10.19 -6.92
N ALA A 194 -16.06 -10.43 -8.22
CA ALA A 194 -14.77 -10.33 -8.90
C ALA A 194 -14.70 -9.05 -9.72
N ARG A 195 -13.56 -8.37 -9.69
CA ARG A 195 -13.20 -7.30 -10.63
C ARG A 195 -11.93 -7.70 -11.35
N VAL A 196 -11.95 -7.66 -12.68
CA VAL A 196 -10.76 -7.85 -13.50
C VAL A 196 -10.36 -6.52 -14.11
N THR A 197 -9.11 -6.13 -13.95
CA THR A 197 -8.54 -4.92 -14.56
C THR A 197 -7.39 -5.33 -15.47
N VAL A 198 -7.44 -4.90 -16.73
CA VAL A 198 -6.42 -5.15 -17.75
C VAL A 198 -5.80 -3.82 -18.14
N GLU A 199 -4.52 -3.65 -17.82
CA GLU A 199 -3.71 -2.51 -18.24
C GLU A 199 -2.79 -2.95 -19.37
N SER A 200 -3.05 -2.41 -20.57
CA SER A 200 -2.23 -2.66 -21.76
C SER A 200 -1.22 -1.54 -21.94
N GLY A 201 0.07 -1.85 -21.81
CA GLY A 201 1.17 -0.93 -22.09
C GLY A 201 1.92 -1.30 -23.37
N ALA A 202 2.80 -0.42 -23.85
CA ALA A 202 3.61 -0.57 -25.08
C ALA A 202 4.64 -1.73 -25.07
N GLY A 203 4.48 -2.74 -24.21
CA GLY A 203 5.38 -3.87 -24.09
C GLY A 203 5.15 -4.74 -22.85
N VAL A 204 4.11 -4.45 -22.06
CA VAL A 204 3.70 -5.27 -20.92
C VAL A 204 2.18 -5.23 -20.82
N THR A 205 1.58 -6.38 -20.57
CA THR A 205 0.18 -6.48 -20.14
C THR A 205 0.19 -6.83 -18.66
N MET A 206 -0.48 -6.01 -17.85
CA MET A 206 -0.71 -6.29 -16.43
C MET A 206 -2.18 -6.56 -16.24
N VAL A 207 -2.50 -7.69 -15.62
CA VAL A 207 -3.89 -8.05 -15.33
C VAL A 207 -4.02 -8.41 -13.87
N SER A 208 -4.97 -7.77 -13.19
CA SER A 208 -5.34 -8.11 -11.82
C SER A 208 -6.77 -8.63 -11.78
N ALA A 209 -6.98 -9.71 -11.02
CA ALA A 209 -8.28 -10.17 -10.58
C ALA A 209 -8.38 -9.93 -9.07
N ASP A 210 -9.27 -9.02 -8.70
CA ASP A 210 -9.62 -8.68 -7.33
C ASP A 210 -10.92 -9.40 -6.96
N VAL A 211 -10.93 -10.23 -5.92
CA VAL A 211 -12.14 -10.92 -5.45
C VAL A 211 -12.45 -10.53 -4.02
N TRP A 212 -13.65 -10.00 -3.80
CA TRP A 212 -14.24 -9.73 -2.49
C TRP A 212 -15.18 -10.87 -2.15
N ARG A 213 -14.79 -11.68 -1.17
CA ARG A 213 -15.49 -12.90 -0.84
C ARG A 213 -16.62 -12.66 0.14
N ALA A 214 -17.66 -13.48 0.05
CA ALA A 214 -18.78 -13.46 1.00
C ALA A 214 -18.35 -13.72 2.45
N ASP A 215 -17.22 -14.41 2.65
CA ASP A 215 -16.64 -14.68 3.97
C ASP A 215 -15.81 -13.52 4.56
N GLY A 216 -15.77 -12.37 3.87
CA GLY A 216 -15.02 -11.18 4.29
C GLY A 216 -13.57 -11.17 3.82
N THR A 217 -13.05 -12.22 3.19
CA THR A 217 -11.68 -12.23 2.66
C THR A 217 -11.60 -11.44 1.35
N TYR A 218 -10.53 -10.66 1.16
CA TYR A 218 -10.18 -10.12 -0.16
C TYR A 218 -8.89 -10.76 -0.69
N VAL A 219 -8.92 -11.13 -1.96
CA VAL A 219 -7.78 -11.70 -2.67
C VAL A 219 -7.54 -10.92 -3.96
N SER A 220 -6.30 -10.51 -4.19
CA SER A 220 -5.86 -9.93 -5.46
C SER A 220 -4.81 -10.85 -6.09
N VAL A 221 -5.06 -11.27 -7.33
CA VAL A 221 -4.14 -12.07 -8.12
C VAL A 221 -3.74 -11.26 -9.35
N MET A 222 -2.45 -10.97 -9.48
CA MET A 222 -1.92 -10.16 -10.56
C MET A 222 -0.94 -10.96 -11.40
N GLU A 223 -1.19 -11.10 -12.69
CA GLU A 223 -0.22 -11.61 -13.66
C GLU A 223 0.47 -10.46 -14.37
N THR A 224 1.80 -10.56 -14.45
CA THR A 224 2.60 -9.70 -15.31
C THR A 224 3.07 -10.52 -16.51
N GLY A 225 2.89 -10.00 -17.73
CA GLY A 225 3.29 -10.68 -18.97
C GLY A 225 4.79 -10.98 -19.12
N GLY A 226 5.62 -10.66 -18.12
CA GLY A 226 7.08 -10.68 -18.18
C GLY A 226 7.65 -9.37 -18.77
N MET A 227 8.95 -9.12 -18.58
CA MET A 227 9.59 -7.95 -19.19
C MET A 227 9.53 -8.05 -20.72
N GLY A 228 8.78 -7.15 -21.37
CA GLY A 228 8.72 -7.07 -22.82
C GLY A 228 7.74 -8.05 -23.48
N SER A 229 6.85 -8.69 -22.73
CA SER A 229 5.82 -9.58 -23.28
C SER A 229 4.42 -9.11 -22.91
N THR A 230 3.55 -9.12 -23.92
CA THR A 230 2.11 -8.86 -23.79
C THR A 230 1.30 -10.15 -23.65
N THR A 231 1.95 -11.31 -23.76
CA THR A 231 1.30 -12.61 -23.72
C THR A 231 1.07 -13.07 -22.29
N ARG A 232 -0.21 -13.21 -21.93
CA ARG A 232 -0.69 -13.81 -20.69
C ARG A 232 -0.71 -15.34 -20.80
N VAL A 233 -0.54 -16.01 -19.66
CA VAL A 233 -0.73 -17.46 -19.52
C VAL A 233 -2.07 -17.77 -18.87
N LEU A 234 -2.50 -16.98 -17.90
CA LEU A 234 -3.80 -17.13 -17.25
C LEU A 234 -4.80 -16.20 -17.92
N ASP A 235 -5.93 -16.76 -18.35
CA ASP A 235 -7.08 -15.96 -18.73
C ASP A 235 -7.77 -15.37 -17.48
N ASP A 236 -8.80 -14.55 -17.70
CA ASP A 236 -9.51 -13.89 -16.60
C ASP A 236 -10.16 -14.92 -15.67
N GLY A 237 -10.67 -16.02 -16.23
CA GLY A 237 -11.25 -17.13 -15.48
C GLY A 237 -10.24 -17.82 -14.57
N GLY A 238 -9.02 -18.06 -15.04
CA GLY A 238 -7.92 -18.65 -14.28
C GLY A 238 -7.48 -17.74 -13.12
N LEU A 239 -7.36 -16.43 -13.35
CA LEU A 239 -7.03 -15.47 -12.29
C LEU A 239 -8.15 -15.39 -11.23
N ILE A 240 -9.40 -15.31 -11.66
CA ILE A 240 -10.56 -15.33 -10.76
C ILE A 240 -10.62 -16.65 -9.98
N ALA A 241 -10.37 -17.80 -10.62
CA ALA A 241 -10.40 -19.10 -9.96
C ALA A 241 -9.33 -19.22 -8.86
N ILE A 242 -8.14 -18.66 -9.08
CA ILE A 242 -7.11 -18.58 -8.04
C ILE A 242 -7.58 -17.64 -6.92
N ALA A 243 -8.09 -16.45 -7.25
CA ALA A 243 -8.52 -15.46 -6.26
C ALA A 243 -9.73 -15.92 -5.42
N ALA A 244 -10.64 -16.70 -6.02
CA ALA A 244 -11.82 -17.26 -5.38
C ALA A 244 -11.56 -18.61 -4.68
N ALA A 245 -10.33 -19.13 -4.73
CA ALA A 245 -9.99 -20.43 -4.14
C ALA A 245 -10.34 -20.46 -2.63
N PRO A 246 -11.21 -21.38 -2.17
CA PRO A 246 -11.66 -21.39 -0.77
C PRO A 246 -10.52 -21.56 0.23
N GLN A 247 -9.43 -22.21 -0.18
CA GLN A 247 -8.18 -22.40 0.56
C GLN A 247 -7.52 -21.09 1.01
N LEU A 248 -7.71 -20.01 0.25
CA LEU A 248 -7.17 -18.67 0.56
C LEU A 248 -8.01 -17.88 1.56
N ARG A 249 -9.07 -18.47 2.14
CA ARG A 249 -9.85 -17.83 3.21
C ARG A 249 -8.92 -17.50 4.37
N VAL A 250 -8.95 -16.26 4.86
CA VAL A 250 -8.20 -15.90 6.07
C VAL A 250 -8.99 -16.35 7.30
N GLN A 251 -8.35 -17.10 8.18
CA GLN A 251 -8.89 -17.53 9.47
C GLN A 251 -8.47 -16.60 10.61
N TRP A 252 -7.45 -15.78 10.38
CA TRP A 252 -7.04 -14.74 11.30
C TRP A 252 -8.12 -13.65 11.37
N THR A 253 -8.83 -13.58 12.50
CA THR A 253 -9.87 -12.56 12.74
C THR A 253 -9.29 -11.19 13.10
N GLY A 254 -7.96 -11.08 13.12
CA GLY A 254 -7.27 -9.84 13.40
C GLY A 254 -7.31 -9.39 14.85
N ARG A 255 -6.45 -8.42 15.15
CA ARG A 255 -6.81 -7.39 16.12
C ARG A 255 -8.02 -6.65 15.57
N PRO A 256 -8.95 -6.15 16.41
CA PRO A 256 -10.05 -5.32 15.95
C PRO A 256 -9.47 -4.22 15.06
N VAL A 257 -9.79 -4.26 13.77
CA VAL A 257 -9.31 -3.25 12.83
C VAL A 257 -10.09 -1.99 13.15
N PRO A 258 -9.39 -0.88 13.47
CA PRO A 258 -10.03 0.37 13.75
C PRO A 258 -10.97 0.74 12.59
N ALA A 259 -12.18 1.22 12.91
CA ALA A 259 -13.19 1.52 11.89
C ALA A 259 -12.60 2.45 10.82
N ALA A 260 -12.95 2.27 9.54
CA ALA A 260 -12.41 3.14 8.49
C ALA A 260 -12.66 4.63 8.84
N PRO A 261 -11.74 5.55 8.45
CA PRO A 261 -11.93 6.96 8.73
C PRO A 261 -13.25 7.46 8.19
N SER A 262 -13.94 8.29 8.96
CA SER A 262 -15.24 8.85 8.58
C SER A 262 -15.32 10.34 8.89
N ASP A 263 -16.10 11.07 8.10
CA ASP A 263 -16.34 12.50 8.32
C ASP A 263 -17.00 12.77 9.67
N ARG A 264 -17.81 11.83 10.16
CA ARG A 264 -18.39 11.89 11.50
C ARG A 264 -17.30 11.95 12.57
N ARG A 265 -16.38 10.97 12.56
CA ARG A 265 -15.27 10.92 13.52
C ARG A 265 -14.35 12.13 13.37
N ALA A 266 -14.10 12.58 12.13
CA ALA A 266 -13.36 13.81 11.88
C ALA A 266 -14.01 15.02 12.58
N GLY A 267 -15.33 15.18 12.49
CA GLY A 267 -16.07 16.23 13.19
C GLY A 267 -16.05 16.11 14.71
N GLU A 268 -15.91 14.90 15.26
CA GLU A 268 -15.74 14.67 16.70
C GLU A 268 -14.34 15.08 17.18
N LEU A 269 -13.31 15.05 16.33
CA LEU A 269 -11.94 15.48 16.64
C LEU A 269 -11.75 17.01 16.59
N ASP A 270 -12.55 17.73 15.80
CA ASP A 270 -12.51 19.21 15.67
C ASP A 270 -12.50 19.94 17.04
N PRO A 271 -13.45 19.70 17.97
CA PRO A 271 -13.47 20.40 19.26
C PRO A 271 -12.30 20.01 20.16
N VAL A 272 -11.74 18.81 20.02
CA VAL A 272 -10.60 18.32 20.81
C VAL A 272 -9.36 19.16 20.52
N LEU A 273 -9.08 19.43 19.25
CA LEU A 273 -7.93 20.23 18.83
C LEU A 273 -8.11 21.73 19.10
N ALA A 274 -9.32 22.25 18.89
CA ALA A 274 -9.61 23.68 19.10
C ALA A 274 -9.32 24.14 20.55
N GLY A 275 -9.55 23.27 21.54
CA GLY A 275 -9.29 23.56 22.95
C GLY A 275 -7.82 23.53 23.36
N ALA A 276 -6.92 23.05 22.51
CA ALA A 276 -5.51 22.84 22.85
C ALA A 276 -4.58 24.00 22.46
N LEU A 277 -5.06 24.94 21.64
CA LEU A 277 -4.23 26.05 21.19
C LEU A 277 -3.95 27.05 22.33
N PRO A 278 -2.70 27.55 22.42
CA PRO A 278 -2.37 28.64 23.32
C PRO A 278 -3.26 29.87 23.10
N PRO A 279 -3.60 30.62 24.17
CA PRO A 279 -4.35 31.86 24.03
C PRO A 279 -3.56 32.89 23.22
N GLY A 280 -4.28 33.70 22.43
CA GLY A 280 -3.69 34.76 21.61
C GLY A 280 -3.31 34.34 20.18
N LEU A 281 -3.34 33.05 19.87
CA LEU A 281 -3.23 32.56 18.49
C LEU A 281 -4.60 32.61 17.80
N LYS A 282 -4.66 33.28 16.66
CA LYS A 282 -5.81 33.28 15.77
C LYS A 282 -5.63 32.20 14.71
N VAL A 283 -6.62 31.32 14.59
CA VAL A 283 -6.69 30.32 13.51
C VAL A 283 -7.18 31.01 12.25
N GLU A 284 -6.45 30.86 11.16
CA GLU A 284 -6.79 31.38 9.83
C GLU A 284 -6.85 30.22 8.82
N PRO A 285 -7.75 30.30 7.83
CA PRO A 285 -7.74 29.31 6.77
C PRO A 285 -6.43 29.33 5.99
N THR A 286 -5.92 28.16 5.60
CA THR A 286 -4.82 28.07 4.62
C THR A 286 -5.26 28.65 3.28
N ARG A 287 -4.31 28.81 2.33
CA ARG A 287 -4.63 29.21 0.96
C ARG A 287 -5.64 28.26 0.29
N GLU A 288 -5.58 26.97 0.63
CA GLU A 288 -6.51 25.95 0.13
C GLU A 288 -7.88 25.95 0.86
N GLY A 289 -8.07 26.87 1.82
CA GLY A 289 -9.31 27.03 2.57
C GLY A 289 -9.44 26.10 3.77
N GLU A 290 -8.36 25.44 4.20
CA GLU A 290 -8.39 24.51 5.34
C GLU A 290 -8.37 25.28 6.66
N SER A 291 -9.26 24.94 7.60
CA SER A 291 -9.62 25.79 8.74
C SER A 291 -9.49 25.08 10.10
N LEU A 292 -8.37 24.36 10.31
CA LEU A 292 -8.10 23.54 11.49
C LEU A 292 -9.25 22.60 11.84
N ARG A 293 -9.78 21.96 10.80
CA ARG A 293 -10.81 20.91 10.92
C ARG A 293 -10.27 19.62 10.36
N PHE A 294 -10.49 18.53 11.07
CA PHE A 294 -10.11 17.23 10.60
C PHE A 294 -10.90 16.85 9.35
N ARG A 295 -10.18 16.25 8.41
CA ARG A 295 -10.71 15.68 7.18
C ARG A 295 -10.10 14.30 7.00
N VAL A 296 -10.87 13.39 6.40
CA VAL A 296 -10.35 12.09 5.99
C VAL A 296 -9.32 12.30 4.87
N ARG A 297 -8.07 11.94 5.12
CA ARG A 297 -6.94 12.05 4.18
C ARG A 297 -6.02 10.86 4.33
N GLN A 298 -5.65 10.24 3.20
CA GLN A 298 -4.62 9.18 3.14
C GLN A 298 -4.86 8.00 4.10
N GLY A 299 -6.12 7.68 4.40
CA GLY A 299 -6.45 6.62 5.35
C GLY A 299 -6.22 7.00 6.80
N GLY A 300 -6.29 8.29 7.15
CA GLY A 300 -6.36 8.82 8.50
C GLY A 300 -7.09 10.17 8.54
N TYR A 301 -6.83 10.95 9.58
CA TYR A 301 -7.41 12.28 9.77
C TYR A 301 -6.31 13.33 9.71
N ARG A 302 -6.54 14.41 8.96
CA ARG A 302 -5.62 15.57 8.91
C ARG A 302 -6.39 16.84 9.21
N ALA A 303 -5.84 17.68 10.08
CA ALA A 303 -6.25 19.06 10.29
C ALA A 303 -5.06 19.98 10.05
N ILE A 304 -5.28 21.09 9.36
CA ILE A 304 -4.24 22.08 9.07
C ILE A 304 -4.86 23.48 9.02
N ALA A 305 -4.07 24.46 9.47
CA ALA A 305 -4.41 25.88 9.41
C ALA A 305 -3.17 26.76 9.50
N ASP A 306 -3.33 28.00 9.04
CA ASP A 306 -2.44 29.08 9.41
C ASP A 306 -2.77 29.54 10.85
N LEU A 307 -1.73 29.91 11.59
CA LEU A 307 -1.82 30.49 12.92
C LEU A 307 -1.19 31.88 12.90
N ALA A 308 -1.90 32.88 13.40
CA ALA A 308 -1.46 34.27 13.41
C ALA A 308 -1.52 34.88 14.81
N ASP A 309 -0.51 35.68 15.15
CA ASP A 309 -0.48 36.52 16.35
C ASP A 309 0.24 37.86 16.03
N ALA A 310 0.60 38.61 17.07
CA ALA A 310 1.32 39.87 16.90
C ALA A 310 2.77 39.70 16.39
N ALA A 311 3.35 38.50 16.48
CA ALA A 311 4.71 38.21 16.03
C ALA A 311 4.75 37.77 14.55
N GLY A 312 3.63 37.34 13.97
CA GLY A 312 3.51 37.01 12.56
C GLY A 312 2.60 35.79 12.31
N ARG A 313 2.79 35.16 11.15
CA ARG A 313 2.02 33.99 10.70
C ARG A 313 2.92 32.75 10.62
N GLY A 314 2.37 31.62 11.03
CA GLY A 314 2.93 30.28 10.87
C GLY A 314 1.82 29.29 10.50
N TRP A 315 2.12 27.99 10.51
CA TRP A 315 1.09 26.97 10.34
C TRP A 315 1.17 25.88 11.41
N LEU A 316 0.06 25.15 11.57
CA LEU A 316 -0.06 23.92 12.35
C LEU A 316 -0.69 22.84 11.47
N MET A 317 -0.14 21.63 11.50
CA MET A 317 -0.73 20.42 10.92
C MET A 317 -0.77 19.33 11.99
N VAL A 318 -1.89 18.62 12.07
CA VAL A 318 -2.09 17.48 12.94
C VAL A 318 -2.59 16.31 12.10
N ASP A 319 -1.83 15.23 12.07
CA ASP A 319 -2.20 13.96 11.47
C ASP A 319 -2.52 12.94 12.59
N VAL A 320 -3.62 12.21 12.41
CA VAL A 320 -3.98 11.03 13.21
C VAL A 320 -4.10 9.85 12.25
N GLU A 321 -3.18 8.90 12.36
CA GLU A 321 -3.13 7.70 11.54
C GLU A 321 -3.60 6.48 12.33
N LYS A 322 -3.95 5.41 11.61
CA LYS A 322 -4.44 4.17 12.20
C LYS A 322 -3.46 3.62 13.24
N PRO A 323 -3.97 2.95 14.29
CA PRO A 323 -3.16 2.11 15.16
C PRO A 323 -2.22 1.20 14.36
N GLY A 324 -0.93 1.27 14.68
CA GLY A 324 0.11 0.54 13.96
C GLY A 324 1.19 -0.01 14.87
N GLY A 325 2.00 -0.93 14.34
CA GLY A 325 3.19 -1.47 15.01
C GLY A 325 4.33 -0.46 15.14
N GLY A 326 5.47 -0.88 15.69
CA GLY A 326 6.69 -0.06 15.82
C GLY A 326 6.82 0.72 17.14
N GLU A 327 8.04 1.10 17.49
CA GLU A 327 8.33 1.99 18.61
C GLU A 327 8.54 3.42 18.09
N VAL A 328 8.30 4.41 18.95
CA VAL A 328 8.60 5.80 18.61
C VAL A 328 10.10 6.00 18.79
N ASP A 329 10.82 6.21 17.68
CA ASP A 329 12.26 6.46 17.70
C ASP A 329 12.67 7.59 16.73
N CYS A 330 13.92 8.02 16.86
CA CYS A 330 14.50 9.06 16.00
C CYS A 330 15.19 8.55 14.74
N GLY A 331 15.32 7.23 14.57
CA GLY A 331 15.99 6.62 13.43
C GLY A 331 17.44 7.08 13.22
N GLY A 332 18.13 7.52 14.27
CA GLY A 332 19.49 8.05 14.20
C GLY A 332 19.62 9.46 13.58
N ARG A 333 18.51 10.19 13.39
CA ARG A 333 18.53 11.56 12.86
C ARG A 333 19.10 12.54 13.90
N PRO A 334 20.10 13.37 13.55
CA PRO A 334 20.80 14.23 14.52
C PRO A 334 19.94 15.38 15.04
N THR A 335 18.92 15.79 14.29
CA THR A 335 17.96 16.84 14.63
C THR A 335 16.76 16.33 15.43
N CYS A 336 16.71 15.02 15.70
CA CYS A 336 15.63 14.37 16.42
C CYS A 336 16.08 13.96 17.82
N ARG A 337 15.21 14.16 18.81
CA ARG A 337 15.37 13.59 20.15
C ARG A 337 14.07 12.96 20.63
N VAL A 338 14.20 11.97 21.51
CA VAL A 338 13.07 11.39 22.22
C VAL A 338 12.68 12.31 23.37
N VAL A 339 11.39 12.51 23.57
CA VAL A 339 10.82 13.29 24.67
C VAL A 339 9.82 12.42 25.43
N ASP A 340 9.80 12.56 26.75
CA ASP A 340 8.89 11.82 27.60
C ASP A 340 7.49 12.44 27.55
N LEU A 341 6.50 11.57 27.46
CA LEU A 341 5.09 11.91 27.61
C LEU A 341 4.56 11.34 28.93
N SER A 342 3.39 11.80 29.34
CA SER A 342 2.61 11.24 30.43
C SER A 342 2.38 9.74 30.27
N GLY A 343 2.37 9.05 31.41
CA GLY A 343 2.18 7.60 31.48
C GLY A 343 3.37 6.76 31.00
N GLY A 344 4.57 7.35 30.91
CA GLY A 344 5.78 6.64 30.47
C GLY A 344 5.83 6.37 28.96
N ARG A 345 4.95 7.03 28.19
CA ARG A 345 5.01 7.02 26.73
C ARG A 345 6.14 7.95 26.27
N THR A 346 6.55 7.79 25.01
CA THR A 346 7.59 8.61 24.38
C THR A 346 7.10 9.23 23.07
N ALA A 347 7.67 10.37 22.71
CA ALA A 347 7.51 11.01 21.42
C ALA A 347 8.88 11.29 20.77
N ALA A 348 8.94 11.32 19.44
CA ALA A 348 10.11 11.75 18.68
C ALA A 348 9.88 13.20 18.22
N LEU A 349 10.71 14.12 18.71
CA LEU A 349 10.68 15.53 18.35
C LEU A 349 11.85 15.85 17.44
N GLU A 350 11.55 16.32 16.23
CA GLU A 350 12.52 16.78 15.24
C GLU A 350 12.40 18.29 15.05
N THR A 351 13.54 18.98 15.06
CA THR A 351 13.63 20.41 14.74
C THR A 351 14.48 20.61 13.51
N THR A 352 13.90 21.13 12.44
CA THR A 352 14.63 21.49 11.22
C THR A 352 14.69 22.99 11.07
N SER A 353 15.88 23.52 10.81
CA SER A 353 16.08 24.93 10.47
C SER A 353 16.86 25.05 9.17
N ASP A 354 16.28 25.76 8.19
CA ASP A 354 16.91 26.02 6.89
C ASP A 354 16.43 27.38 6.35
N GLY A 355 17.35 28.24 5.90
CA GLY A 355 17.00 29.55 5.34
C GLY A 355 16.16 30.46 6.25
N GLY A 356 16.26 30.30 7.58
CA GLY A 356 15.42 31.02 8.56
C GLY A 356 14.04 30.38 8.80
N LEU A 357 13.64 29.40 7.99
CA LEU A 357 12.49 28.56 8.28
C LEU A 357 12.82 27.64 9.45
N VAL A 358 11.92 27.58 10.42
CA VAL A 358 12.00 26.72 11.60
C VAL A 358 10.75 25.89 11.63
N ARG A 359 10.92 24.57 11.60
CA ARG A 359 9.83 23.60 11.71
C ARG A 359 10.10 22.66 12.88
N LEU A 360 9.09 22.48 13.72
CA LEU A 360 9.06 21.44 14.73
C LEU A 360 8.10 20.35 14.27
N SER A 361 8.49 19.09 14.43
CA SER A 361 7.68 17.92 14.12
C SER A 361 7.76 16.96 15.29
N LEU A 362 6.64 16.72 15.96
CA LEU A 362 6.50 15.73 17.01
C LEU A 362 5.71 14.54 16.47
N THR A 363 6.22 13.32 16.68
CA THR A 363 5.53 12.06 16.34
C THR A 363 5.41 11.22 17.60
N ALA A 364 4.21 10.76 17.92
CA ALA A 364 3.89 10.02 19.13
C ALA A 364 2.90 8.88 18.85
N LYS A 365 2.72 8.00 19.85
CA LYS A 365 1.60 7.06 19.89
C LYS A 365 0.60 7.43 20.97
N ALA A 366 -0.67 7.45 20.60
CA ALA A 366 -1.79 7.47 21.52
C ALA A 366 -1.87 6.16 22.33
N ALA A 367 -2.69 6.13 23.36
CA ALA A 367 -2.87 4.95 24.23
C ALA A 367 -3.48 3.75 23.48
N ASP A 368 -4.28 3.99 22.44
CA ASP A 368 -4.86 2.95 21.57
C ASP A 368 -3.90 2.47 20.46
N GLY A 369 -2.70 3.05 20.39
CA GLY A 369 -1.68 2.76 19.38
C GLY A 369 -1.75 3.61 18.11
N SER A 370 -2.73 4.53 18.00
CA SER A 370 -2.83 5.50 16.89
C SER A 370 -1.56 6.34 16.82
N TRP A 371 -1.08 6.60 15.60
CA TRP A 371 0.05 7.50 15.40
C TRP A 371 -0.46 8.94 15.32
N ILE A 372 0.12 9.82 16.14
CA ILE A 372 -0.17 11.25 16.12
C ILE A 372 1.09 11.95 15.63
N ARG A 373 0.95 12.80 14.61
CA ARG A 373 2.00 13.71 14.17
C ARG A 373 1.51 15.15 14.27
N VAL A 374 2.24 15.96 15.03
CA VAL A 374 1.98 17.40 15.20
C VAL A 374 3.15 18.17 14.61
N GLN A 375 2.88 19.04 13.64
CA GLN A 375 3.89 19.85 12.99
C GLN A 375 3.53 21.31 13.07
N THR A 376 4.54 22.16 13.22
CA THR A 376 4.38 23.61 13.18
C THR A 376 5.57 24.27 12.50
N SER A 377 5.32 25.39 11.83
CA SER A 377 6.33 26.16 11.11
C SER A 377 6.15 27.66 11.33
N ASN A 378 7.25 28.41 11.31
CA ASN A 378 7.28 29.88 11.40
C ASN A 378 6.96 30.61 10.07
N ALA A 379 6.60 29.86 9.04
CA ALA A 379 6.05 30.37 7.78
C ALA A 379 4.61 29.88 7.64
N ALA A 380 3.73 30.69 7.06
CA ALA A 380 2.37 30.29 6.70
C ALA A 380 2.39 29.24 5.57
N ASP A 381 1.33 28.44 5.45
CA ASP A 381 1.17 27.53 4.32
C ASP A 381 0.54 28.27 3.14
N ASP A 382 1.41 28.78 2.26
CA ASP A 382 1.00 29.43 1.02
C ASP A 382 0.89 28.46 -0.17
N GLY A 383 1.07 27.15 0.04
CA GLY A 383 1.07 26.12 -0.99
C GLY A 383 2.28 26.15 -1.93
N THR A 384 3.22 27.09 -1.76
CA THR A 384 4.42 27.19 -2.61
C THR A 384 5.64 26.52 -2.00
N GLY A 385 5.56 26.14 -0.71
CA GLY A 385 6.65 25.54 0.04
C GLY A 385 7.85 26.48 0.27
N SER A 386 7.72 27.77 -0.07
CA SER A 386 8.83 28.73 -0.11
C SER A 386 8.53 30.08 0.57
N GLY A 387 7.39 30.18 1.27
CA GLY A 387 7.01 31.39 1.99
C GLY A 387 8.12 31.83 2.95
N ALA A 388 8.61 33.06 2.77
CA ALA A 388 9.56 33.65 3.69
C ALA A 388 8.93 33.70 5.09
N PRO A 389 9.62 33.23 6.15
CA PRO A 389 9.09 33.29 7.50
C PRO A 389 8.74 34.72 7.88
N THR A 390 7.53 34.89 8.41
CA THR A 390 7.07 36.21 8.89
C THR A 390 7.32 36.39 10.38
N ARG A 391 7.71 35.31 11.08
CA ARG A 391 8.04 35.28 12.50
C ARG A 391 9.36 34.53 12.76
N PRO A 392 10.12 34.88 13.81
CA PRO A 392 11.43 34.29 14.09
C PRO A 392 11.38 32.83 14.58
N THR A 393 10.28 32.43 15.23
CA THR A 393 10.07 31.08 15.78
C THR A 393 8.72 30.54 15.34
N ALA A 394 8.46 29.23 15.44
CA ALA A 394 7.16 28.67 15.12
C ALA A 394 6.05 29.18 16.09
N PRO A 395 4.76 29.17 15.69
CA PRO A 395 3.65 29.59 16.54
C PRO A 395 3.43 28.72 17.77
N LEU A 396 3.91 27.47 17.73
CA LEU A 396 3.82 26.54 18.84
C LEU A 396 5.22 26.12 19.29
N ALA A 397 5.41 26.08 20.60
CA ALA A 397 6.60 25.52 21.24
C ALA A 397 6.46 24.00 21.39
N GLU A 398 7.55 23.33 21.76
CA GLU A 398 7.55 21.90 22.06
C GLU A 398 6.48 21.50 23.07
N ALA A 399 6.31 22.27 24.16
CA ALA A 399 5.30 21.98 25.18
C ALA A 399 3.86 22.00 24.61
N ASP A 400 3.62 22.81 23.59
CA ASP A 400 2.33 22.85 22.90
C ASP A 400 2.11 21.62 22.02
N LEU A 401 3.16 21.18 21.30
CA LEU A 401 3.14 19.97 20.49
C LEU A 401 2.92 18.72 21.36
N VAL A 402 3.59 18.64 22.51
CA VAL A 402 3.39 17.58 23.51
C VAL A 402 1.94 17.60 24.01
N ARG A 403 1.44 18.76 24.44
CA ARG A 403 0.06 18.91 24.91
C ARG A 403 -0.98 18.48 23.86
N ILE A 404 -0.79 18.83 22.60
CA ILE A 404 -1.68 18.38 21.50
C ILE A 404 -1.61 16.86 21.34
N ALA A 405 -0.41 16.27 21.30
CA ALA A 405 -0.24 14.83 21.15
C ALA A 405 -0.72 14.01 22.37
N GLU A 406 -0.95 14.66 23.51
CA GLU A 406 -1.47 14.04 24.72
C GLU A 406 -2.98 14.21 24.93
N LEU A 407 -3.67 14.86 24.00
CA LEU A 407 -5.13 14.97 24.05
C LEU A 407 -5.77 13.57 24.12
N PRO A 408 -6.56 13.25 25.16
CA PRO A 408 -7.04 11.88 25.41
C PRO A 408 -7.93 11.36 24.28
N ASP A 409 -8.68 12.25 23.65
CA ASP A 409 -9.61 11.92 22.56
C ASP A 409 -9.01 12.14 21.16
N LEU A 410 -7.75 12.54 21.06
CA LEU A 410 -7.05 12.71 19.79
C LEU A 410 -6.43 11.38 19.34
N HIS A 411 -7.30 10.44 19.01
CA HIS A 411 -6.94 9.12 18.52
C HIS A 411 -7.98 8.65 17.49
N TRP A 412 -7.68 7.54 16.82
CA TRP A 412 -8.46 7.05 15.68
C TRP A 412 -9.94 6.83 16.00
#